data_AF-A0A841PHQ8-F1
#
_entry.id   AF-A0A841PHQ8-F1
#
_cell.length_a   1.000
_cell.length_b   1.000
_cell.length_c   1.000
_cell.angle_alpha   90.00
_cell.angle_beta   90.00
_cell.angle_gamma   90.00
#
_symmetry.space_group_name_H-M   'P 1'
#
loop_
_entity.id
_entity.type
_entity.pdbx_description
1 polymer ?
#
loop_
_entity_poly.entity_id
_entity_poly.type
_entity_poly.pdbx_seq_one_letter_code
_entity_poly.pdbx_strand_id
1 'polypeptide(L)' 'MGLNLRHAILDNVSGSDASQIEDTITDAISSGEEKMLPGLGVLFEVYWNEVDQDARQDIIDQITQGVQ' A
#
# COMPACT_ATOMS: atom_id res chain seq x y z
N MET A 1 -17.65 -15.57 8.78
CA MET A 1 -17.68 -14.11 8.57
C MET A 1 -16.43 -13.76 7.80
N GLY A 2 -16.56 -13.51 6.49
CA GLY A 2 -15.41 -13.28 5.62
C GLY A 2 -14.74 -11.98 6.01
N LEU A 3 -13.48 -12.05 6.43
CA LEU A 3 -12.64 -10.89 6.64
C LEU A 3 -12.53 -10.18 5.28
N ASN A 4 -13.29 -9.11 5.07
CA ASN A 4 -13.15 -8.29 3.88
C ASN A 4 -11.89 -7.44 4.09
N LEU A 5 -10.72 -8.07 3.94
CA LEU A 5 -9.42 -7.45 4.09
C LEU A 5 -9.34 -6.18 3.23
N ARG A 6 -9.97 -6.19 2.05
CA ARG A 6 -10.13 -5.01 1.18
C ARG A 6 -10.80 -3.82 1.90
N HIS A 7 -11.87 -4.06 2.64
CA HIS A 7 -12.60 -3.02 3.36
C HIS A 7 -11.81 -2.54 4.57
N ALA A 8 -11.20 -3.47 5.32
CA ALA A 8 -10.36 -3.12 6.48
C ALA A 8 -9.09 -2.34 6.09
N ILE A 9 -8.49 -2.66 4.93
CA ILE A 9 -7.38 -1.88 4.37
C ILE A 9 -7.91 -0.49 3.98
N LEU A 10 -8.99 -0.43 3.18
CA LEU A 10 -9.59 0.84 2.75
C LEU A 10 -9.98 1.74 3.93
N ASP A 11 -10.60 1.20 4.99
CA ASP A 11 -10.93 1.96 6.21
C ASP A 11 -9.68 2.45 6.95
N ASN A 12 -8.60 1.65 7.01
CA ASN A 12 -7.35 2.06 7.66
C ASN A 12 -6.61 3.17 6.91
N VAL A 13 -6.67 3.18 5.57
CA VAL A 13 -6.08 4.26 4.75
C VAL A 13 -7.05 5.39 4.39
N SER A 14 -8.36 5.24 4.64
CA SER A 14 -9.33 6.30 4.40
C SER A 14 -9.09 7.45 5.40
N GLY A 15 -8.68 8.60 4.88
CA GLY A 15 -8.28 9.75 5.70
C GLY A 15 -6.81 9.76 6.13
N SER A 16 -5.99 8.83 5.62
CA SER A 16 -4.54 8.87 5.79
C SER A 16 -3.89 9.88 4.84
N ASP A 17 -2.93 10.64 5.36
CA ASP A 17 -2.10 11.53 4.55
C ASP A 17 -1.11 10.72 3.70
N ALA A 18 -0.61 11.32 2.60
CA ALA A 18 0.36 10.69 1.69
C ALA A 18 1.54 10.01 2.42
N SER A 19 2.10 10.67 3.45
CA SER A 19 3.17 10.12 4.29
C SER A 19 2.76 8.84 5.03
N GLN A 20 1.53 8.77 5.54
CA GLN A 20 1.05 7.58 6.25
C GLN A 20 0.80 6.42 5.30
N ILE A 21 0.39 6.70 4.05
CA ILE A 21 0.25 5.69 3.01
C ILE A 21 1.64 5.14 2.64
N GLU A 22 2.64 6.01 2.46
CA GLU A 22 4.02 5.60 2.21
C GLU A 22 4.58 4.72 3.33
N ASP A 23 4.41 5.14 4.59
CA ASP A 23 4.84 4.37 5.75
C ASP A 23 4.13 3.01 5.79
N THR A 24 2.82 2.96 5.52
CA THR A 24 2.04 1.72 5.49
C THR A 24 2.53 0.77 4.38
N ILE A 25 2.81 1.29 3.20
CA ILE A 25 3.34 0.51 2.07
C ILE A 25 4.73 -0.04 2.44
N THR A 26 5.59 0.81 2.98
CA THR A 26 6.96 0.45 3.35
C THR A 26 6.98 -0.57 4.47
N ASP A 27 6.13 -0.42 5.49
CA ASP A 27 5.96 -1.40 6.57
C ASP A 27 5.39 -2.71 6.04
N ALA A 28 4.42 -2.69 5.13
CA ALA A 28 3.85 -3.90 4.55
C ALA A 28 4.90 -4.70 3.76
N ILE A 29 5.68 -4.00 2.92
CA ILE A 29 6.79 -4.59 2.16
C ILE A 29 7.89 -5.10 3.10
N SER A 30 8.31 -4.28 4.06
CA SER A 30 9.44 -4.59 4.94
C SER A 30 9.10 -5.64 6.00
N SER A 31 7.82 -5.77 6.39
CA SER A 31 7.33 -6.81 7.30
C SER A 31 7.37 -8.19 6.66
N GLY A 32 7.28 -8.28 5.31
CA GLY A 32 7.39 -9.56 4.59
C GLY A 32 6.38 -10.62 5.04
N GLU A 33 5.31 -10.22 5.73
CA GLU A 33 4.30 -11.14 6.23
C GLU A 33 3.52 -11.70 5.03
N GLU A 34 3.94 -12.89 4.58
CA GLU A 34 3.31 -13.69 3.51
C GLU A 34 1.79 -13.90 3.71
N LYS A 35 1.26 -13.62 4.90
CA LYS A 35 -0.17 -13.64 5.23
C LYS A 35 -0.95 -12.38 4.80
N MET A 36 -0.30 -11.23 4.66
CA MET A 36 -0.93 -9.95 4.29
C MET A 36 -0.54 -9.45 2.90
N LEU A 37 0.54 -9.97 2.31
CA LEU A 37 0.92 -9.75 0.92
C LEU A 37 0.41 -10.93 0.06
N PRO A 38 -0.85 -10.93 -0.43
CA PRO A 38 -1.25 -11.86 -1.48
C PRO A 38 -0.36 -11.66 -2.71
N GLY A 39 -0.42 -12.53 -3.73
CA GLY A 39 0.46 -12.42 -4.90
C GLY A 39 0.53 -11.04 -5.58
N LEU A 40 -0.51 -10.19 -5.45
CA LEU A 40 -0.49 -8.79 -5.87
C LEU A 40 0.49 -7.91 -5.08
N GLY A 41 0.63 -8.14 -3.78
CA GLY A 41 1.57 -7.45 -2.90
C GLY A 41 3.02 -7.73 -3.28
N VAL A 42 3.35 -8.98 -3.61
CA VAL A 42 4.71 -9.34 -4.08
C VAL A 42 5.04 -8.69 -5.42
N LEU A 43 4.07 -8.63 -6.35
CA LEU A 43 4.25 -7.92 -7.61
C LEU A 43 4.43 -6.42 -7.42
N PHE A 44 3.66 -5.83 -6.50
CA PHE A 44 3.78 -4.42 -6.15
C PHE A 44 5.09 -4.11 -5.45
N GLU A 45 5.60 -4.99 -4.59
CA GLU A 45 6.92 -4.85 -3.95
C GLU A 45 8.05 -4.80 -4.98
N VAL A 46 8.05 -5.72 -5.95
CA VAL A 46 9.04 -5.70 -7.03
C VAL A 46 8.94 -4.40 -7.80
N TYR A 47 7.73 -3.98 -8.16
CA TYR A 47 7.52 -2.70 -8.82
C TYR A 47 8.01 -1.51 -7.98
N TRP A 48 7.65 -1.47 -6.69
CA TRP A 48 8.04 -0.41 -5.74
C TRP A 48 9.55 -0.30 -5.60
N ASN A 49 10.26 -1.43 -5.56
CA ASN A 49 11.72 -1.48 -5.49
C ASN A 49 12.41 -1.05 -6.79
N GLU A 50 11.75 -1.22 -7.94
CA GLU A 50 12.28 -0.82 -9.25
C GLU A 50 12.01 0.65 -9.60
N VAL A 51 10.97 1.27 -9.04
CA VAL A 51 10.62 2.67 -9.33
C VAL A 51 11.42 3.67 -8.52
N ASP A 52 11.79 4.77 -9.19
CA ASP A 52 12.45 5.93 -8.59
C ASP A 52 11.53 6.72 -7.65
N GLN A 53 12.13 7.61 -6.85
CA GLN A 53 11.42 8.38 -5.83
C GLN A 53 10.27 9.23 -6.38
N ASP A 54 10.42 9.83 -7.56
CA ASP A 54 9.35 10.59 -8.22
C ASP A 54 8.14 9.69 -8.55
N ALA A 55 8.40 8.50 -9.08
CA ALA A 55 7.34 7.54 -9.39
C ALA A 55 6.69 6.96 -8.12
N ARG A 56 7.44 6.80 -7.02
CA ARG A 56 6.85 6.47 -5.70
C ARG A 56 5.89 7.55 -5.24
N GLN A 57 6.27 8.83 -5.37
CA GLN A 57 5.40 9.94 -5.01
C GLN A 57 4.12 9.95 -5.86
N ASP A 58 4.23 9.75 -7.18
CA ASP A 58 3.06 9.64 -8.06
C ASP A 58 2.13 8.48 -7.65
N ILE A 59 2.69 7.33 -7.26
CA ILE A 59 1.93 6.18 -6.78
C ILE A 59 1.20 6.54 -5.48
N ILE A 60 1.90 7.15 -4.51
CA ILE A 60 1.32 7.57 -3.23
C ILE A 60 0.17 8.56 -3.48
N ASP A 61 0.39 9.57 -4.30
CA ASP A 61 -0.61 10.60 -4.62
C ASP A 61 -1.85 9.99 -5.29
N GLN A 62 -1.67 9.04 -6.21
CA GLN A 62 -2.80 8.32 -6.83
C GLN A 62 -3.55 7.45 -5.83
N ILE A 63 -2.84 6.76 -4.93
CA ILE A 63 -3.47 5.95 -3.88
C ILE A 63 -4.24 6.87 -2.92
N THR A 64 -3.65 7.97 -2.45
CA THR A 64 -4.30 8.97 -1.59
C THR A 64 -5.59 9.50 -2.23
N GLN A 65 -5.56 9.85 -3.52
CA GLN A 65 -6.76 10.28 -4.25
C GLN A 65 -7.81 9.18 -4.42
N GLY A 66 -7.39 7.90 -4.50
CA GLY A 66 -8.29 6.76 -4.65
C GLY A 66 -8.93 6.27 -3.34
N VAL A 67 -8.37 6.65 -2.19
CA VAL A 67 -8.88 6.31 -0.85
C VAL A 67 -9.61 7.45 -0.14
N GLN A 68 -9.56 8.67 -0.69
CA GLN A 68 -10.42 9.82 -0.32
C GLN A 68 -11.85 9.63 -0.84
#